data_AF-A0A820PCM5-F1
#
_entry.id   AF-A0A820PCM5-F1
#
_cell.length_a   1.000
_cell.length_b   1.000
_cell.length_c   1.000
_cell.angle_alpha   90.00
_cell.angle_beta   90.00
_cell.angle_gamma   90.00
#
_symmetry.space_group_name_H-M   'P 1'
#
loop_
_entity.id
_entity.type
_entity.pdbx_description
1 polymer ?
#
loop_
_entity_poly.entity_id
_entity_poly.type
_entity_poly.pdbx_seq_one_letter_code
_entity_poly.pdbx_strand_id
1 'polypeptide(L)'
;IGHSLVAHLAQSQLNERTLQWMRTHLASDMSEIAFWADTFHNSNTNILGSRRWQWSRSLHYINTPSWNCNYVHERDCIDDRCTHGALKNYSTRLMTYENNVRHQQDFFFLVHFVGDVHQPLHVAFDDDAGGNGVNGKYY
;
A
#
# COMPACT_ATOMS: atom_id res chain seq x y z
N ILE A 1 5.39 -2.41 12.09
CA ILE A 1 4.37 -2.57 13.17
C ILE A 1 2.99 -2.12 12.69
N GLY A 2 2.81 -0.87 12.23
CA GLY A 2 1.51 -0.35 11.76
C GLY A 2 0.78 -1.25 10.76
N HIS A 3 1.40 -1.57 9.62
CA HIS A 3 0.83 -2.46 8.61
C HIS A 3 0.42 -3.83 9.17
N SER A 4 1.29 -4.47 9.95
CA SER A 4 1.00 -5.78 10.54
C SER A 4 -0.20 -5.75 11.47
N LEU A 5 -0.38 -4.67 12.24
CA LEU A 5 -1.52 -4.50 13.14
C LEU A 5 -2.83 -4.28 12.37
N VAL A 6 -2.83 -3.36 11.40
CA VAL A 6 -4.00 -3.12 10.54
C VAL A 6 -4.43 -4.42 9.84
N ALA A 7 -3.47 -5.15 9.30
CA ALA A 7 -3.70 -6.39 8.60
C ALA A 7 -4.21 -7.52 9.52
N HIS A 8 -3.68 -7.63 10.75
CA HIS A 8 -4.17 -8.58 11.74
C HIS A 8 -5.62 -8.29 12.15
N LEU A 9 -5.95 -7.02 12.41
CA LEU A 9 -7.32 -6.59 12.74
C LEU A 9 -8.27 -6.82 11.57
N ALA A 10 -7.84 -6.57 10.33
CA ALA A 10 -8.64 -6.83 9.14
C ALA A 10 -8.92 -8.33 8.97
N GLN A 11 -7.91 -9.19 9.15
CA GLN A 11 -8.05 -10.64 9.00
C GLN A 11 -9.10 -11.23 9.95
N SER A 12 -9.20 -10.74 11.20
CA SER A 12 -10.19 -11.22 12.16
C SER A 12 -11.64 -10.86 11.82
N GLN A 13 -11.85 -9.94 10.87
CA GLN A 13 -13.16 -9.49 10.40
C GLN A 13 -13.53 -10.07 9.03
N LEU A 14 -12.69 -10.92 8.44
CA LEU A 14 -12.96 -11.53 7.15
C LEU A 14 -14.02 -12.62 7.25
N ASN A 15 -14.81 -12.78 6.19
CA ASN A 15 -15.74 -13.90 6.08
C ASN A 15 -14.98 -15.22 5.77
N GLU A 16 -15.67 -16.33 6.00
CA GLU A 16 -15.04 -17.65 5.88
C GLU A 16 -14.61 -18.01 4.45
N ARG A 17 -15.28 -17.44 3.44
CA ARG A 17 -14.90 -17.63 2.03
C ARG A 17 -13.51 -17.01 1.76
N THR A 18 -13.27 -15.80 2.24
CA THR A 18 -11.98 -15.12 2.09
C THR A 18 -10.90 -15.81 2.92
N LEU A 19 -11.21 -16.21 4.15
CA LEU A 19 -10.27 -16.97 5.00
C LEU A 19 -9.86 -18.30 4.35
N GLN A 20 -10.81 -19.02 3.75
CA GLN A 20 -10.51 -20.25 3.03
C GLN A 20 -9.62 -19.99 1.81
N TRP A 21 -9.91 -18.95 1.02
CA TRP A 21 -9.04 -18.56 -0.09
C TRP A 21 -7.62 -18.26 0.39
N MET A 22 -7.47 -17.54 1.50
CA MET A 22 -6.16 -17.24 2.08
C MET A 22 -5.42 -18.52 2.49
N ARG A 23 -6.06 -19.44 3.21
CA ARG A 23 -5.46 -20.73 3.62
C ARG A 23 -4.98 -21.56 2.42
N THR A 24 -5.64 -21.42 1.27
CA THR A 24 -5.27 -22.15 0.04
C THR A 24 -4.13 -21.48 -0.73
N HIS A 25 -4.08 -20.14 -0.75
CA HIS A 25 -3.18 -19.41 -1.65
C HIS A 25 -2.00 -18.72 -0.95
N LEU A 26 -2.08 -18.53 0.37
CA LEU A 26 -1.08 -17.83 1.16
C LEU A 26 -0.38 -18.80 2.11
N ALA A 27 0.93 -18.62 2.27
CA ALA A 27 1.73 -19.40 3.21
C ALA A 27 1.77 -18.80 4.63
N SER A 28 1.23 -17.58 4.81
CA SER A 28 1.30 -16.82 6.05
C SER A 28 0.07 -15.93 6.25
N ASP A 29 -0.09 -15.43 7.47
CA ASP A 29 -1.15 -14.50 7.85
C ASP A 29 -0.98 -13.12 7.20
N MET A 30 -2.08 -12.35 7.13
CA MET A 30 -2.09 -10.99 6.59
C MET A 30 -1.06 -10.08 7.28
N SER A 31 -0.86 -10.26 8.58
CA SER A 31 0.10 -9.47 9.36
C SER A 31 1.55 -9.61 8.89
N GLU A 32 1.93 -10.78 8.36
CA GLU A 32 3.28 -11.07 7.89
C GLU A 32 3.50 -10.58 6.46
N ILE A 33 2.48 -10.64 5.61
CA ILE A 33 2.57 -10.15 4.23
C ILE A 33 2.41 -8.63 4.14
N ALA A 34 1.87 -7.98 5.17
CA ALA A 34 1.51 -6.57 5.11
C ALA A 34 2.69 -5.62 4.89
N PHE A 35 3.93 -6.03 5.15
CA PHE A 35 5.13 -5.23 4.86
C PHE A 35 5.76 -5.54 3.49
N TRP A 36 5.26 -6.54 2.77
CA TRP A 36 5.91 -7.07 1.57
C TRP A 36 6.13 -6.00 0.49
N ALA A 37 5.18 -5.09 0.30
CA ALA A 37 5.29 -4.03 -0.71
C ALA A 37 6.47 -3.07 -0.43
N ASP A 38 6.76 -2.77 0.85
CA ASP A 38 7.89 -1.93 1.26
C ASP A 38 9.25 -2.61 1.09
N THR A 39 9.29 -3.95 1.02
CA THR A 39 10.54 -4.73 0.96
C THR A 39 11.43 -4.34 -0.23
N PHE A 40 10.82 -3.80 -1.29
CA PHE A 40 11.51 -3.38 -2.50
C PHE A 40 11.74 -1.88 -2.59
N HIS A 41 11.29 -1.11 -1.60
CA HIS A 41 11.45 0.34 -1.57
C HIS A 41 12.92 0.74 -1.39
N ASN A 42 13.71 -0.03 -0.64
CA ASN A 42 15.12 0.30 -0.36
C ASN A 42 16.09 -0.33 -1.38
N SER A 43 16.68 0.52 -2.23
CA SER A 43 17.68 0.11 -3.24
C SER A 43 19.01 -0.34 -2.65
N ASN A 44 19.31 0.01 -1.40
CA ASN A 44 20.59 -0.31 -0.76
C ASN A 44 20.62 -1.72 -0.15
N THR A 45 19.44 -2.29 0.15
CA THR A 45 19.33 -3.61 0.78
C THR A 45 18.83 -4.68 -0.18
N ASN A 46 18.12 -4.31 -1.25
CA ASN A 46 17.64 -5.24 -2.27
C ASN A 46 17.68 -4.61 -3.67
N ILE A 47 18.87 -4.49 -4.27
CA ILE A 47 19.09 -3.79 -5.54
C ILE A 47 18.23 -4.37 -6.68
N LEU A 48 18.16 -5.70 -6.80
CA LEU A 48 17.43 -6.39 -7.88
C LEU A 48 15.92 -6.32 -7.68
N GLY A 49 15.44 -6.51 -6.45
CA GLY A 49 14.04 -6.32 -6.10
C GLY A 49 13.62 -4.86 -6.29
N SER A 50 14.44 -3.91 -5.85
CA SER A 50 14.20 -2.49 -6.04
C SER A 50 14.07 -2.13 -7.51
N ARG A 51 14.97 -2.59 -8.41
CA ARG A 51 14.83 -2.32 -9.85
C ARG A 51 13.53 -2.88 -10.44
N ARG A 52 13.11 -4.08 -10.03
CA ARG A 52 11.87 -4.72 -10.54
C ARG A 52 10.60 -4.01 -10.07
N TRP A 53 10.61 -3.45 -8.86
CA TRP A 53 9.42 -2.91 -8.20
C TRP A 53 9.48 -1.40 -7.96
N GLN A 54 10.50 -0.70 -8.46
CA GLN A 54 10.65 0.76 -8.36
C GLN A 54 9.43 1.53 -8.87
N TRP A 55 8.72 0.97 -9.84
CA TRP A 55 7.49 1.55 -10.37
C TRP A 55 6.36 1.64 -9.35
N SER A 56 6.39 0.87 -8.25
CA SER A 56 5.32 0.89 -7.23
C SER A 56 5.54 1.97 -6.18
N ARG A 57 6.69 2.63 -6.13
CA ARG A 57 7.03 3.62 -5.08
C ARG A 57 5.98 4.71 -4.92
N SER A 58 5.52 5.29 -6.03
CA SER A 58 4.53 6.37 -5.99
C SER A 58 3.14 5.90 -5.55
N LEU A 59 2.90 4.59 -5.48
CA LEU A 59 1.62 4.01 -5.06
C LEU A 59 1.43 4.02 -3.53
N HIS A 60 2.48 4.29 -2.75
CA HIS A 60 2.43 4.27 -1.28
C HIS A 60 1.93 5.57 -0.66
N TYR A 61 1.79 6.63 -1.44
CA TYR A 61 1.36 7.93 -0.94
C TYR A 61 0.51 8.71 -1.95
N ILE A 62 0.01 9.85 -1.49
CA ILE A 62 -0.68 10.89 -2.25
C ILE A 62 -0.07 12.22 -1.82
N ASN A 63 0.49 12.95 -2.78
CA ASN A 63 1.03 14.28 -2.54
C ASN A 63 -0.03 15.33 -2.85
N THR A 64 -0.29 16.21 -1.88
CA THR A 64 -1.27 17.29 -1.96
C THR A 64 -0.56 18.66 -1.85
N PRO A 65 -1.17 19.75 -2.32
CA PRO A 65 -0.56 21.07 -2.21
C PRO A 65 -0.54 21.60 -0.77
N SER A 66 0.57 22.18 -0.33
CA SER A 66 0.78 22.61 1.08
C SER A 66 -0.09 23.77 1.56
N TRP A 67 -0.73 24.49 0.66
CA TRP A 67 -1.62 25.60 0.99
C TRP A 67 -3.06 25.16 1.29
N ASN A 68 -3.38 23.86 1.16
CA ASN A 68 -4.73 23.35 1.43
C ASN A 68 -4.73 21.89 1.90
N CYS A 69 -5.44 21.60 2.99
CA CYS A 69 -5.65 20.24 3.49
C CYS A 69 -6.81 19.56 2.73
N ASN A 70 -6.69 19.45 1.41
CA ASN A 70 -7.69 18.79 0.57
C ASN A 70 -7.07 17.84 -0.44
N TYR A 71 -7.82 16.79 -0.75
CA TYR A 71 -7.50 15.86 -1.82
C TYR A 71 -8.42 16.08 -3.02
N VAL A 72 -7.85 16.17 -4.21
CA VAL A 72 -8.53 16.25 -5.50
C VAL A 72 -7.88 15.24 -6.44
N HIS A 73 -8.62 14.21 -6.86
CA HIS A 73 -8.07 13.07 -7.59
C HIS A 73 -7.32 13.48 -8.87
N GLU A 74 -7.90 14.35 -9.69
CA GLU A 74 -7.32 14.76 -10.97
C GLU A 74 -6.02 15.57 -10.82
N ARG A 75 -5.85 16.23 -9.67
CA ARG A 75 -4.67 17.05 -9.34
C ARG A 75 -3.59 16.22 -8.64
N ASP A 76 -4.00 15.38 -7.68
CA ASP A 76 -3.11 14.75 -6.70
C ASP A 76 -2.79 13.28 -7.03
N CYS A 77 -3.54 12.67 -7.95
CA CYS A 77 -3.37 11.27 -8.36
C CYS A 77 -3.24 11.12 -9.88
N ILE A 78 -2.28 11.85 -10.45
CA ILE A 78 -2.01 11.86 -11.88
C ILE A 78 -1.79 10.43 -12.40
N ASP A 79 -2.48 10.08 -13.48
CA ASP A 79 -2.44 8.76 -14.13
C ASP A 79 -2.77 7.57 -13.20
N ASP A 80 -3.56 7.78 -12.13
CA ASP A 80 -3.85 6.79 -11.09
C ASP A 80 -2.54 6.24 -10.43
N ARG A 81 -1.43 6.99 -10.49
CA ARG A 81 -0.12 6.60 -9.94
C ARG A 81 0.10 7.03 -8.49
N CYS A 82 -0.94 6.88 -7.67
CA CYS A 82 -0.94 7.16 -6.23
C CYS A 82 -1.65 6.03 -5.45
N THR A 83 -1.72 6.12 -4.11
CA THR A 83 -2.43 5.11 -3.29
C THR A 83 -3.90 4.93 -3.64
N HIS A 84 -4.63 6.00 -3.96
CA HIS A 84 -6.02 5.90 -4.43
C HIS A 84 -6.11 5.04 -5.69
N GLY A 85 -5.31 5.36 -6.72
CA GLY A 85 -5.31 4.62 -7.98
C GLY A 85 -4.87 3.17 -7.81
N ALA A 86 -3.92 2.92 -6.91
CA ALA A 86 -3.51 1.57 -6.53
C ALA A 86 -4.65 0.77 -5.88
N LEU A 87 -5.35 1.35 -4.89
CA LEU A 87 -6.51 0.72 -4.25
C LEU A 87 -7.57 0.36 -5.29
N LYS A 88 -7.90 1.28 -6.19
CA LYS A 88 -8.85 1.05 -7.30
C LYS A 88 -8.38 -0.10 -8.21
N ASN A 89 -7.12 -0.08 -8.64
CA ASN A 89 -6.54 -1.08 -9.54
C ASN A 89 -6.54 -2.49 -8.93
N TYR A 90 -5.96 -2.66 -7.73
CA TYR A 90 -5.83 -3.97 -7.11
C TYR A 90 -7.18 -4.52 -6.62
N SER A 91 -8.09 -3.66 -6.16
CA SER A 91 -9.48 -4.09 -5.86
C SER A 91 -10.16 -4.62 -7.12
N THR A 92 -10.06 -3.89 -8.24
CA THR A 92 -10.64 -4.32 -9.52
C THR A 92 -10.04 -5.66 -9.97
N ARG A 93 -8.71 -5.79 -9.93
CA ARG A 93 -8.02 -7.01 -10.36
C ARG A 93 -8.42 -8.23 -9.52
N LEU A 94 -8.59 -8.06 -8.22
CA LEU A 94 -9.02 -9.14 -7.33
C LEU A 94 -10.46 -9.58 -7.60
N MET A 95 -11.34 -8.66 -8.00
CA MET A 95 -12.73 -8.96 -8.35
C MET A 95 -12.88 -9.60 -9.74
N THR A 96 -12.07 -9.21 -10.72
CA THR A 96 -12.30 -9.60 -12.13
C THR A 96 -11.51 -10.80 -12.62
N TYR A 97 -10.41 -11.19 -11.96
CA TYR A 97 -9.52 -12.24 -12.47
C TYR A 97 -9.36 -13.40 -11.47
N GLU A 98 -10.38 -14.27 -11.38
CA GLU A 98 -10.42 -15.40 -10.43
C GLU A 98 -9.25 -16.41 -10.58
N ASN A 99 -8.57 -16.46 -11.74
CA ASN A 99 -7.45 -17.38 -12.01
C ASN A 99 -6.13 -16.66 -12.35
N ASN A 100 -5.93 -15.44 -11.86
CA ASN A 100 -4.69 -14.72 -12.13
C ASN A 100 -3.53 -15.32 -11.34
N VAL A 101 -2.44 -15.69 -12.01
CA VAL A 101 -1.18 -16.11 -11.36
C VAL A 101 -0.59 -15.02 -10.44
N ARG A 102 -1.08 -13.77 -10.53
CA ARG A 102 -0.69 -12.63 -9.69
C ARG A 102 -1.70 -12.29 -8.60
N HIS A 103 -2.78 -13.05 -8.42
CA HIS A 103 -3.85 -12.75 -7.44
C HIS A 103 -3.30 -12.60 -6.02
N GLN A 104 -2.29 -13.41 -5.66
CA GLN A 104 -1.56 -13.27 -4.40
C GLN A 104 -0.82 -11.92 -4.28
N GLN A 105 -0.09 -11.50 -5.30
CA GLN A 105 0.64 -10.22 -5.29
C GLN A 105 -0.34 -9.04 -5.24
N ASP A 106 -1.46 -9.14 -5.96
CA ASP A 106 -2.50 -8.11 -5.97
C ASP A 106 -3.15 -7.97 -4.59
N PHE A 107 -3.36 -9.09 -3.89
CA PHE A 107 -3.82 -9.10 -2.51
C PHE A 107 -2.79 -8.45 -1.57
N PHE A 108 -1.50 -8.76 -1.72
CA PHE A 108 -0.45 -8.20 -0.87
C PHE A 108 -0.38 -6.67 -0.99
N PHE A 109 -0.43 -6.16 -2.22
CA PHE A 109 -0.50 -4.74 -2.48
C PHE A 109 -1.76 -4.10 -1.88
N LEU A 110 -2.94 -4.71 -2.06
CA LEU A 110 -4.17 -4.17 -1.50
C LEU A 110 -4.10 -4.07 0.03
N VAL A 111 -3.66 -5.12 0.72
CA VAL A 111 -3.51 -5.13 2.18
C VAL A 111 -2.57 -4.02 2.64
N HIS A 112 -1.45 -3.82 1.93
CA HIS A 112 -0.48 -2.78 2.26
C HIS A 112 -1.06 -1.37 2.07
N PHE A 113 -1.66 -1.08 0.91
CA PHE A 113 -2.14 0.25 0.55
C PHE A 113 -3.35 0.70 1.36
N VAL A 114 -4.16 -0.23 1.88
CA VAL A 114 -5.19 0.11 2.88
C VAL A 114 -4.54 0.64 4.15
N GLY A 115 -3.39 0.12 4.57
CA GLY A 115 -2.62 0.69 5.67
C GLY A 115 -2.08 2.08 5.35
N ASP A 116 -1.43 2.23 4.19
CA ASP A 116 -0.81 3.50 3.77
C ASP A 116 -1.81 4.65 3.71
N VAL A 117 -2.96 4.46 3.06
CA VAL A 117 -3.94 5.55 2.86
C VAL A 117 -4.50 6.09 4.18
N HIS A 118 -4.47 5.29 5.25
CA HIS A 118 -4.93 5.70 6.58
C HIS A 118 -3.83 6.30 7.45
N GLN A 119 -2.56 6.28 7.03
CA GLN A 119 -1.46 6.96 7.69
C GLN A 119 -1.47 8.43 7.23
N PRO A 120 -1.77 9.41 8.11
CA PRO A 120 -1.98 10.80 7.68
C PRO A 120 -0.83 11.42 6.86
N LEU A 121 0.42 11.10 7.19
CA LEU A 121 1.60 11.59 6.48
C LEU A 121 1.84 10.90 5.12
N HIS A 122 1.08 9.86 4.77
CA HIS A 122 1.07 9.31 3.40
C HIS A 122 0.05 10.01 2.49
N VAL A 123 -0.80 10.90 3.04
CA VAL A 123 -1.74 11.74 2.28
C VAL A 123 -1.54 13.18 2.72
N ALA A 124 -0.38 13.73 2.34
CA ALA A 124 0.15 14.96 2.93
C ALA A 124 0.85 15.82 1.88
N PHE A 125 1.61 16.82 2.33
CA PHE A 125 2.15 17.84 1.46
C PHE A 125 3.38 17.37 0.68
N ASP A 126 3.47 17.81 -0.58
CA ASP A 126 4.59 17.46 -1.46
C ASP A 126 5.91 18.13 -1.05
N ASP A 127 5.84 19.36 -0.52
CA ASP A 127 7.00 20.20 -0.24
C ASP A 127 7.87 19.69 0.92
N ASP A 128 7.30 18.91 1.83
CA ASP A 128 8.02 18.23 2.91
C ASP A 128 8.03 16.70 2.77
N ALA A 129 7.59 16.18 1.62
CA ALA A 129 7.47 14.75 1.35
C ALA A 129 6.68 14.00 2.44
N GLY A 130 5.53 14.55 2.85
CA GLY A 130 4.72 14.00 3.92
C GLY A 130 5.43 14.05 5.28
N GLY A 131 6.06 15.18 5.59
CA GLY A 131 6.79 15.41 6.83
C GLY A 131 8.17 14.74 6.91
N ASN A 132 8.61 13.98 5.91
CA ASN A 132 9.97 13.39 5.90
C ASN A 132 11.08 14.45 5.83
N GLY A 133 10.79 15.64 5.29
CA GLY A 133 11.70 16.79 5.27
C GLY A 133 11.73 17.59 6.59
N VAL A 134 10.87 17.24 7.56
CA VAL A 134 10.73 17.97 8.82
C VAL A 134 11.54 17.27 9.92
N ASN A 135 12.53 17.97 10.48
CA ASN A 135 13.32 17.45 11.59
C ASN A 135 12.55 17.56 12.91
N GLY A 136 12.38 16.45 13.62
CA GLY A 136 11.75 16.38 14.94
C GLY A 136 12.66 15.76 16.00
N LYS A 137 12.25 15.83 17.27
CA LYS A 137 12.81 15.04 18.38
C LYS A 137 11.72 14.14 18.93
N TYR A 138 12.01 12.84 19.01
CA TYR A 138 11.12 11.84 19.59
C TYR A 138 11.80 11.26 20.84
N TYR A 139 11.04 11.08 21.92
CA TYR A 139 11.53 10.67 23.25
C TYR A 139 10.98 9.31 23.65
#